data_AF-A0A7C8III8-F1
#
_entry.id   AF-A0A7C8III8-F1
#
_cell.length_a   1.000
_cell.length_b   1.000
_cell.length_c   1.000
_cell.angle_alpha   90.00
_cell.angle_beta   90.00
_cell.angle_gamma   90.00
#
_symmetry.space_group_name_H-M   'P 1'
#
loop_
_entity.id
_entity.type
_entity.pdbx_description
1 polymer ?
#
loop_
_entity_poly.entity_id
_entity_poly.type
_entity_poly.pdbx_seq_one_letter_code
_entity_poly.pdbx_strand_id
1 'polypeptide(L)'
;MMQRSGKRPHSQPFSPSSASARKGRKLDLVKCDRCRIDKQKCGPNNRVWPAKCNRCILKDLPCSEGKRVERKSKHVDVQTPKQLVVESRGADDHPTEINRWLFLLSFRKIMRNAKFSLYNLKREMTTPFGKLLFGDATPLEHKAAHFHQFIDFLYLLDDQFLLGTDKIKASESCMQTPTFLSCLMQRSMTNELWDMECTHCYPHTTTYSNGNDDDFASEFLSTIQRLQHIIRENDSNHNQDELHESPWLEELFDIVQYTATAVLKDLNIYNDLPTISRGCIGFIPDNLYEYISVVATYDLFGRTKLQRALDSTSSTDAAYFHSNCDSMQRSLEIGKQDMLGRTALHVACQKNWYETARMIYSKSNGMGANEPTIYGHVPLHYAAANGSIPICKLLLDNAGISYDPHPLDCLGNSPLFYAVANKHTETVKFLLSKYKLITGDQHSEALSSLLFEAIRTGSEDIVGLFVQRGASLWQFKGAETTLSYARKSGNSKILDILEGAAQQQLVSQLRVAT
;
A
#
# COMPACT_ATOMS: atom_id res chain seq x y z
N MET A 1 -43.60 -63.29 -26.17
CA MET A 1 -43.11 -63.67 -27.51
C MET A 1 -41.60 -63.46 -27.52
N MET A 2 -40.82 -64.52 -27.26
CA MET A 2 -40.10 -65.32 -28.28
C MET A 2 -38.95 -64.52 -28.94
N GLN A 3 -37.67 -64.90 -28.96
CA GLN A 3 -36.99 -66.16 -28.62
C GLN A 3 -35.45 -65.93 -28.59
N ARG A 4 -34.76 -66.66 -27.66
CA ARG A 4 -33.54 -67.50 -27.82
C ARG A 4 -32.25 -66.85 -28.38
N SER A 5 -31.03 -67.14 -27.91
CA SER A 5 -30.41 -68.36 -27.38
C SER A 5 -29.04 -67.98 -26.75
N GLY A 6 -28.60 -68.57 -25.63
CA GLY A 6 -27.78 -69.79 -25.62
C GLY A 6 -26.30 -69.45 -25.35
N LYS A 7 -25.89 -69.39 -24.06
CA LYS A 7 -25.02 -70.37 -23.36
C LYS A 7 -23.54 -70.32 -23.80
N ARG A 8 -22.61 -69.77 -23.00
CA ARG A 8 -21.95 -70.28 -21.74
C ARG A 8 -20.48 -70.67 -22.08
N PRO A 9 -19.56 -70.90 -21.12
CA PRO A 9 -19.43 -70.33 -19.76
C PRO A 9 -17.95 -70.14 -19.27
N HIS A 10 -17.79 -69.68 -18.01
CA HIS A 10 -16.75 -70.02 -17.01
C HIS A 10 -15.26 -69.76 -17.38
N SER A 11 -14.33 -69.39 -16.50
CA SER A 11 -14.25 -69.23 -15.04
C SER A 11 -12.88 -68.57 -14.75
N GLN A 12 -12.78 -67.95 -13.58
CA GLN A 12 -11.59 -67.41 -12.89
C GLN A 12 -10.33 -68.32 -12.91
N PRO A 13 -9.22 -67.95 -12.23
CA PRO A 13 -8.48 -66.68 -12.18
C PRO A 13 -7.00 -66.88 -12.55
N PHE A 14 -6.30 -65.77 -12.84
CA PHE A 14 -4.91 -65.74 -13.29
C PHE A 14 -3.88 -65.75 -12.17
N SER A 15 -2.93 -66.69 -12.24
CA SER A 15 -1.46 -66.53 -12.26
C SER A 15 -0.83 -67.93 -12.01
N PRO A 16 0.47 -68.19 -12.30
CA PRO A 16 1.56 -67.33 -12.76
C PRO A 16 2.36 -67.94 -13.95
N SER A 17 3.32 -67.20 -14.52
CA SER A 17 4.66 -67.75 -14.80
C SER A 17 5.60 -66.73 -15.47
N SER A 18 6.86 -66.99 -15.18
CA SER A 18 8.09 -66.24 -15.37
C SER A 18 8.67 -66.24 -16.78
N ALA A 19 9.39 -65.14 -17.06
CA ALA A 19 10.64 -65.04 -17.81
C ALA A 19 10.67 -65.35 -19.32
N SER A 20 10.96 -64.32 -20.12
CA SER A 20 11.72 -64.46 -21.37
C SER A 20 12.53 -63.20 -21.70
N ALA A 21 13.85 -63.35 -21.60
CA ALA A 21 14.93 -62.87 -22.48
C ALA A 21 14.90 -61.44 -23.08
N ARG A 22 15.97 -60.71 -22.77
CA ARG A 22 16.43 -59.44 -23.35
C ARG A 22 16.50 -59.48 -24.90
N LYS A 23 15.85 -58.51 -25.56
CA LYS A 23 16.31 -57.94 -26.84
C LYS A 23 16.53 -56.44 -26.62
N GLY A 24 17.80 -56.02 -26.70
CA GLY A 24 18.18 -54.61 -26.61
C GLY A 24 17.50 -53.80 -27.70
N ARG A 25 16.64 -52.86 -27.31
CA ARG A 25 16.09 -51.85 -28.24
C ARG A 25 17.15 -50.77 -28.41
N LYS A 26 17.56 -50.53 -29.66
CA LYS A 26 18.38 -49.38 -30.06
C LYS A 26 17.68 -48.09 -29.58
N LEU A 27 18.40 -47.26 -28.84
CA LEU A 27 17.91 -45.96 -28.36
C LEU A 27 17.95 -44.97 -29.53
N ASP A 28 16.79 -44.52 -30.01
CA ASP A 28 16.71 -43.45 -31.03
C ASP A 28 17.10 -42.09 -30.41
N LEU A 29 18.19 -41.49 -30.91
CA LEU A 29 18.78 -40.23 -30.43
C LEU A 29 18.05 -39.02 -31.05
N VAL A 30 17.88 -37.91 -30.29
CA VAL A 30 16.95 -36.83 -30.69
C VAL A 30 17.61 -35.61 -31.37
N LYS A 31 18.66 -34.97 -30.81
CA LYS A 31 19.44 -33.89 -31.48
C LYS A 31 20.84 -33.76 -30.85
N CYS A 32 21.87 -33.37 -31.61
CA CYS A 32 23.16 -32.93 -31.02
C CYS A 32 23.04 -31.54 -30.40
N ASP A 33 23.96 -31.21 -29.48
CA ASP A 33 23.91 -29.95 -28.72
C ASP A 33 23.98 -28.72 -29.61
N ARG A 34 24.80 -28.76 -30.67
CA ARG A 34 24.89 -27.63 -31.61
C ARG A 34 23.60 -27.41 -32.40
N CYS A 35 23.00 -28.47 -32.93
CA CYS A 35 21.68 -28.37 -33.58
C CYS A 35 20.56 -28.01 -32.59
N ARG A 36 20.74 -28.28 -31.29
CA ARG A 36 19.81 -27.89 -30.23
C ARG A 36 19.90 -26.39 -29.93
N ILE A 37 21.13 -25.86 -29.76
CA ILE A 37 21.40 -24.43 -29.57
C ILE A 37 20.90 -23.63 -30.77
N ASP A 38 21.21 -24.08 -31.98
CA ASP A 38 20.82 -23.39 -33.21
C ASP A 38 19.31 -23.55 -33.53
N LYS A 39 18.56 -24.31 -32.73
CA LYS A 39 17.15 -24.71 -32.96
C LYS A 39 16.90 -25.35 -34.34
N GLN A 40 17.92 -25.94 -34.96
CA GLN A 40 17.84 -26.53 -36.30
C GLN A 40 17.45 -28.01 -36.29
N LYS A 41 17.09 -28.55 -37.47
CA LYS A 41 16.86 -29.98 -37.67
C LYS A 41 18.20 -30.73 -37.56
N CYS A 42 18.20 -31.82 -36.80
CA CYS A 42 19.33 -32.73 -36.65
C CYS A 42 18.89 -34.09 -37.19
N GLY A 43 19.64 -34.68 -38.11
CA GLY A 43 19.32 -35.98 -38.67
C GLY A 43 20.55 -36.65 -39.30
N PRO A 44 20.51 -37.96 -39.59
CA PRO A 44 19.42 -38.90 -39.26
C PRO A 44 19.39 -39.27 -37.76
N ASN A 45 18.20 -39.61 -37.25
CA ASN A 45 17.95 -39.91 -35.81
C ASN A 45 18.55 -41.26 -35.36
N ASN A 46 18.85 -42.15 -36.31
CA ASN A 46 19.36 -43.50 -36.04
C ASN A 46 20.87 -43.61 -36.25
N ARG A 47 21.60 -42.50 -36.17
CA ARG A 47 23.07 -42.52 -36.31
C ARG A 47 23.72 -43.02 -35.01
N VAL A 48 24.81 -43.78 -35.14
CA VAL A 48 25.61 -44.24 -34.01
C VAL A 48 26.80 -43.30 -33.83
N TRP A 49 27.03 -42.81 -32.62
CA TRP A 49 28.21 -41.99 -32.30
C TRP A 49 29.49 -42.83 -32.54
N PRO A 50 30.55 -42.30 -33.20
CA PRO A 50 30.88 -40.88 -33.43
C PRO A 50 30.40 -40.26 -34.76
N ALA A 51 29.46 -40.87 -35.48
CA ALA A 51 28.97 -40.31 -36.73
C ALA A 51 28.30 -38.93 -36.54
N LYS A 52 28.75 -37.93 -37.29
CA LYS A 52 28.20 -36.56 -37.29
C LYS A 52 26.80 -36.54 -37.94
N CYS A 53 25.99 -35.54 -37.59
CA CYS A 53 24.70 -35.30 -38.28
C CYS A 53 24.93 -34.71 -39.67
N ASN A 54 24.00 -34.92 -40.61
CA ASN A 54 24.13 -34.42 -41.99
C ASN A 54 24.38 -32.91 -42.04
N ARG A 55 23.76 -32.13 -41.15
CA ARG A 55 23.99 -30.68 -41.06
C ARG A 55 25.41 -30.36 -40.61
N CYS A 56 25.93 -31.06 -39.61
CA CYS A 56 27.30 -30.84 -39.14
C CYS A 56 28.34 -31.34 -40.14
N ILE A 57 28.03 -32.33 -40.97
CA ILE A 57 28.88 -32.77 -42.09
C ILE A 57 28.89 -31.71 -43.19
N LEU A 58 27.72 -31.27 -43.65
CA LEU A 58 27.59 -30.29 -44.74
C LEU A 58 28.20 -28.92 -44.41
N LYS A 59 28.24 -28.54 -43.13
CA LYS A 59 28.78 -27.24 -42.67
C LYS A 59 30.14 -27.35 -41.99
N ASP A 60 30.74 -28.53 -42.00
CA ASP A 60 32.03 -28.83 -41.36
C ASP A 60 32.10 -28.42 -39.87
N LEU A 61 31.02 -28.63 -39.14
CA LEU A 61 30.89 -28.25 -37.73
C LEU A 61 31.25 -29.41 -36.78
N PRO A 62 31.68 -29.11 -35.54
CA PRO A 62 31.75 -30.11 -34.48
C PRO A 62 30.34 -30.61 -34.14
N CYS A 63 30.20 -31.93 -33.93
CA CYS A 63 28.94 -32.58 -33.58
C CYS A 63 29.12 -33.30 -32.23
N SER A 64 28.04 -33.48 -31.45
CA SER A 64 28.02 -34.26 -30.20
C SER A 64 27.03 -35.43 -30.26
N GLU A 65 27.16 -36.35 -29.30
CA GLU A 65 26.24 -37.47 -29.06
C GLU A 65 24.90 -36.93 -28.54
N GLY A 66 23.84 -37.01 -29.35
CA GLY A 66 22.58 -36.34 -29.05
C GLY A 66 21.77 -36.99 -27.94
N LYS A 67 21.39 -36.24 -26.90
CA LYS A 67 20.63 -36.74 -25.74
C LYS A 67 19.13 -36.46 -25.84
N ARG A 68 18.28 -37.38 -25.34
CA ARG A 68 16.82 -37.16 -25.18
C ARG A 68 16.56 -36.45 -23.84
N VAL A 69 15.69 -35.45 -23.83
CA VAL A 69 15.27 -34.76 -22.59
C VAL A 69 13.95 -35.37 -22.12
N GLU A 70 13.89 -35.83 -20.87
CA GLU A 70 12.64 -36.28 -20.25
C GLU A 70 11.78 -35.06 -19.91
N ARG A 71 10.53 -35.04 -20.40
CA ARG A 71 9.53 -34.06 -19.95
C ARG A 71 8.96 -34.53 -18.61
N LYS A 72 9.09 -33.72 -17.56
CA LYS A 72 8.37 -33.96 -16.30
C LYS A 72 6.85 -33.87 -16.57
N SER A 73 6.11 -34.94 -16.27
CA SER A 73 4.65 -34.97 -16.38
C SER A 73 4.02 -34.18 -15.21
N LYS A 74 3.00 -33.38 -15.51
CA LYS A 74 2.15 -32.75 -14.50
C LYS A 74 1.24 -33.82 -13.90
N HIS A 75 1.56 -34.32 -12.71
CA HIS A 75 0.57 -34.92 -11.83
C HIS A 75 0.38 -34.01 -10.61
N VAL A 76 -0.89 -33.68 -10.37
CA VAL A 76 -1.40 -32.92 -9.23
C VAL A 76 -1.42 -33.89 -8.05
N ASP A 77 -0.48 -33.70 -7.12
CA ASP A 77 -0.57 -34.28 -5.78
C ASP A 77 -0.82 -33.15 -4.78
N VAL A 78 -1.90 -33.33 -4.02
CA VAL A 78 -2.25 -32.53 -2.85
C VAL A 78 -1.12 -32.70 -1.84
N GLN A 79 -0.22 -31.72 -1.77
CA GLN A 79 0.83 -31.69 -0.76
C GLN A 79 0.42 -30.74 0.36
N THR A 80 0.38 -31.31 1.56
CA THR A 80 0.65 -30.65 2.84
C THR A 80 1.78 -29.62 2.71
N PRO A 81 1.79 -28.56 3.55
CA PRO A 81 2.68 -27.42 3.37
C PRO A 81 4.13 -27.91 3.24
N LYS A 82 4.73 -27.68 2.07
CA LYS A 82 6.16 -27.92 1.88
C LYS A 82 6.88 -27.06 2.92
N GLN A 83 7.52 -27.72 3.88
CA GLN A 83 8.62 -27.10 4.60
C GLN A 83 9.59 -26.57 3.53
N LEU A 84 9.85 -25.27 3.60
CA LEU A 84 10.88 -24.59 2.83
C LEU A 84 12.20 -25.32 3.10
N VAL A 85 12.61 -26.19 2.17
CA VAL A 85 14.01 -26.56 2.06
C VAL A 85 14.66 -25.38 1.36
N VAL A 86 15.00 -24.37 2.16
CA VAL A 86 16.17 -23.54 1.88
C VAL A 86 17.30 -24.54 1.77
N GLU A 87 17.85 -24.75 0.57
CA GLU A 87 19.14 -25.42 0.46
C GLU A 87 20.07 -24.65 1.38
N SER A 88 20.49 -25.32 2.46
CA SER A 88 21.37 -24.75 3.47
C SER A 88 22.67 -24.33 2.80
N ARG A 89 22.76 -23.06 2.38
CA ARG A 89 24.05 -22.37 2.34
C ARG A 89 24.57 -22.43 3.77
N GLY A 90 25.80 -22.93 3.91
CA GLY A 90 26.38 -23.30 5.19
C GLY A 90 26.27 -22.17 6.21
N ALA A 91 26.19 -22.53 7.48
CA ALA A 91 26.14 -21.62 8.62
C ALA A 91 27.37 -20.68 8.75
N ASP A 92 28.32 -20.75 7.81
CA ASP A 92 29.54 -19.95 7.74
C ASP A 92 29.49 -18.85 6.66
N ASP A 93 28.45 -18.78 5.82
CA ASP A 93 28.26 -17.72 4.81
C ASP A 93 27.58 -16.49 5.44
N HIS A 94 28.20 -15.94 6.47
CA HIS A 94 27.87 -14.59 6.93
C HIS A 94 28.28 -13.61 5.81
N PRO A 95 27.40 -12.69 5.36
CA PRO A 95 27.85 -11.61 4.49
C PRO A 95 29.05 -10.95 5.16
N THR A 96 30.15 -10.82 4.43
CA THR A 96 31.35 -10.14 4.92
C THR A 96 30.93 -8.83 5.58
N GLU A 97 31.62 -8.39 6.64
CA GLU A 97 31.26 -7.16 7.35
C GLU A 97 31.02 -5.98 6.38
N ILE A 98 31.79 -5.97 5.29
CA ILE A 98 31.68 -5.09 4.13
C ILE A 98 30.31 -5.17 3.43
N ASN A 99 29.87 -6.37 3.03
CA ASN A 99 28.60 -6.56 2.33
C ASN A 99 27.39 -6.16 3.18
N ARG A 100 27.49 -6.30 4.51
CA ARG A 100 26.46 -5.83 5.46
C ARG A 100 26.31 -4.33 5.44
N TRP A 101 27.42 -3.60 5.50
CA TRP A 101 27.41 -2.14 5.44
C TRP A 101 26.95 -1.62 4.08
N LEU A 102 27.31 -2.33 3.00
CA LEU A 102 26.86 -2.03 1.65
C LEU A 102 25.33 -2.22 1.48
N PHE A 103 24.80 -3.32 2.03
CA PHE A 103 23.36 -3.52 2.09
C PHE A 103 22.67 -2.43 2.91
N LEU A 104 23.21 -2.06 4.09
CA LEU A 104 22.62 -1.04 4.96
C LEU A 104 22.54 0.34 4.28
N LEU A 105 23.57 0.71 3.50
CA LEU A 105 23.61 1.90 2.64
C LEU A 105 22.40 1.97 1.69
N SER A 106 22.19 0.88 0.96
CA SER A 106 21.13 0.76 -0.04
C SER A 106 19.74 0.66 0.63
N PHE A 107 19.65 -0.10 1.72
CA PHE A 107 18.43 -0.25 2.50
C PHE A 107 17.97 1.06 3.15
N ARG A 108 18.90 1.92 3.59
CA ARG A 108 18.59 3.27 4.08
C ARG A 108 17.82 4.10 3.05
N LYS A 109 18.14 3.98 1.76
CA LYS A 109 17.40 4.67 0.69
C LYS A 109 15.99 4.12 0.51
N ILE A 110 15.80 2.80 0.59
CA ILE A 110 14.48 2.15 0.61
C ILE A 110 13.62 2.76 1.74
N MET A 111 14.17 2.82 2.95
CA MET A 111 13.48 3.35 4.12
C MET A 111 13.20 4.86 4.05
N ARG A 112 14.06 5.65 3.40
CA ARG A 112 13.78 7.07 3.12
C ARG A 112 12.62 7.25 2.13
N ASN A 113 12.52 6.42 1.11
CA ASN A 113 11.37 6.43 0.20
C ASN A 113 10.08 6.06 0.93
N ALA A 114 10.15 5.07 1.84
CA ALA A 114 9.04 4.74 2.73
C ALA A 114 8.64 5.93 3.61
N LYS A 115 9.60 6.63 4.24
CA LYS A 115 9.35 7.86 5.00
C LYS A 115 8.60 8.89 4.16
N PHE A 116 9.07 9.16 2.95
CA PHE A 116 8.42 10.13 2.05
C PHE A 116 6.98 9.74 1.70
N SER A 117 6.74 8.46 1.38
CA SER A 117 5.39 7.92 1.13
C SER A 117 4.49 8.10 2.36
N LEU A 118 4.97 7.76 3.56
CA LEU A 118 4.21 7.92 4.80
C LEU A 118 3.83 9.38 5.08
N TYR A 119 4.75 10.33 4.84
CA TYR A 119 4.45 11.77 4.96
C TYR A 119 3.43 12.24 3.91
N ASN A 120 3.49 11.71 2.68
CA ASN A 120 2.49 12.03 1.67
C ASN A 120 1.11 11.54 2.08
N LEU A 121 0.98 10.30 2.57
CA LEU A 121 -0.27 9.76 3.10
C LEU A 121 -0.80 10.62 4.26
N LYS A 122 0.07 10.96 5.22
CA LYS A 122 -0.28 11.85 6.34
C LYS A 122 -0.75 13.23 5.87
N ARG A 123 -0.11 13.81 4.86
CA ARG A 123 -0.52 15.08 4.26
C ARG A 123 -1.88 14.96 3.59
N GLU A 124 -2.07 13.93 2.77
CA GLU A 124 -3.34 13.66 2.08
C GLU A 124 -4.50 13.53 3.06
N MET A 125 -4.30 12.94 4.23
CA MET A 125 -5.34 12.86 5.27
C MET A 125 -5.84 14.23 5.73
N THR A 126 -5.01 15.27 5.64
CA THR A 126 -5.37 16.63 6.09
C THR A 126 -5.90 17.50 4.96
N THR A 127 -5.76 17.08 3.70
CA THR A 127 -6.15 17.91 2.55
C THR A 127 -7.64 18.27 2.51
N PRO A 128 -8.60 17.38 2.86
CA PRO A 128 -10.02 17.73 2.82
C PRO A 128 -10.40 18.81 3.84
N PHE A 129 -9.60 19.00 4.87
CA PHE A 129 -9.88 19.93 5.97
C PHE A 129 -9.19 21.30 5.82
N GLY A 130 -8.35 21.48 4.79
CA GLY A 130 -7.70 22.76 4.49
C GLY A 130 -6.50 23.11 5.38
N LYS A 131 -5.52 23.83 4.80
CA LYS A 131 -4.24 24.18 5.48
C LYS A 131 -4.40 25.07 6.72
N LEU A 132 -5.39 25.95 6.73
CA LEU A 132 -5.58 26.94 7.80
C LEU A 132 -6.11 26.33 9.10
N LEU A 133 -6.67 25.12 9.04
CA LEU A 133 -7.28 24.47 10.20
C LEU A 133 -6.34 23.45 10.89
N PHE A 134 -5.19 23.14 10.29
CA PHE A 134 -4.32 22.02 10.74
C PHE A 134 -2.89 22.41 11.13
N GLY A 135 -2.57 23.70 11.21
CA GLY A 135 -1.20 24.19 11.47
C GLY A 135 -0.58 23.67 12.77
N ASP A 136 -1.40 23.45 13.81
CA ASP A 136 -0.94 23.12 15.17
C ASP A 136 -1.53 21.79 15.71
N ALA A 137 -2.16 20.97 14.86
CA ALA A 137 -2.80 19.74 15.31
C ALA A 137 -1.76 18.69 15.74
N THR A 138 -1.64 18.47 17.05
CA THR A 138 -0.82 17.40 17.61
C THR A 138 -1.56 16.06 17.46
N PRO A 139 -0.95 15.03 16.85
CA PRO A 139 -1.54 13.70 16.81
C PRO A 139 -1.86 13.18 18.22
N LEU A 140 -2.90 12.37 18.34
CA LEU A 140 -3.22 11.62 19.56
C LEU A 140 -2.02 10.72 19.90
N GLU A 141 -1.27 11.05 20.94
CA GLU A 141 0.04 10.43 21.25
C GLU A 141 -0.03 8.90 21.27
N HIS A 142 -1.05 8.33 21.92
CA HIS A 142 -1.24 6.88 22.00
C HIS A 142 -1.56 6.23 20.64
N LYS A 143 -2.25 6.93 19.73
CA LYS A 143 -2.54 6.42 18.37
C LYS A 143 -1.39 6.64 17.41
N ALA A 144 -0.63 7.71 17.60
CA ALA A 144 0.55 8.05 16.80
C ALA A 144 1.80 7.26 17.22
N ALA A 145 1.70 6.36 18.21
CA ALA A 145 2.81 5.58 18.72
C ALA A 145 3.57 4.85 17.60
N HIS A 146 2.87 4.14 16.70
CA HIS A 146 3.53 3.45 15.59
C HIS A 146 4.20 4.42 14.60
N PHE A 147 3.58 5.57 14.34
CA PHE A 147 4.15 6.61 13.47
C PHE A 147 5.43 7.19 14.10
N HIS A 148 5.40 7.59 15.38
CA HIS A 148 6.58 8.12 16.07
C HIS A 148 7.69 7.07 16.19
N GLN A 149 7.36 5.84 16.59
CA GLN A 149 8.32 4.72 16.61
C GLN A 149 8.97 4.50 15.23
N PHE A 150 8.20 4.62 14.14
CA PHE A 150 8.76 4.49 12.80
C PHE A 150 9.75 5.62 12.49
N ILE A 151 9.41 6.86 12.84
CA ILE A 151 10.29 8.02 12.65
C ILE A 151 11.55 7.92 13.52
N ASP A 152 11.41 7.52 14.78
CA ASP A 152 12.52 7.34 15.72
C ASP A 152 13.46 6.22 15.25
N PHE A 153 12.90 5.10 14.78
CA PHE A 153 13.66 4.02 14.15
C PHE A 153 14.50 4.52 12.97
N LEU A 154 13.96 5.42 12.14
CA LEU A 154 14.72 5.98 11.00
C LEU A 154 15.88 6.86 11.45
N TYR A 155 15.76 7.58 12.57
CA TYR A 155 16.88 8.31 13.16
C TYR A 155 17.94 7.34 13.72
N LEU A 156 17.52 6.29 14.43
CA LEU A 156 18.43 5.24 14.90
C LEU A 156 19.17 4.57 13.73
N LEU A 157 18.47 4.28 12.64
CA LEU A 157 19.07 3.73 11.42
C LEU A 157 20.12 4.69 10.82
N ASP A 158 19.84 5.99 10.82
CA ASP A 158 20.76 7.03 10.37
C ASP A 158 22.00 7.16 11.28
N ASP A 159 21.84 6.98 12.59
CA ASP A 159 22.94 6.99 13.57
C ASP A 159 23.83 5.74 13.43
N GLN A 160 23.22 4.54 13.32
CA GLN A 160 23.97 3.30 13.06
C GLN A 160 24.74 3.37 11.75
N PHE A 161 24.16 4.02 10.74
CA PHE A 161 24.83 4.30 9.49
C PHE A 161 26.09 5.16 9.70
N LEU A 162 25.98 6.28 10.43
CA LEU A 162 27.13 7.18 10.70
C LEU A 162 28.25 6.42 11.40
N LEU A 163 27.92 5.66 12.46
CA LEU A 163 28.86 4.81 13.18
C LEU A 163 29.53 3.77 12.25
N GLY A 164 28.77 3.15 11.36
CA GLY A 164 29.28 2.24 10.34
C GLY A 164 30.27 2.90 9.41
N THR A 165 29.97 4.10 8.91
CA THR A 165 30.88 4.82 8.03
C THR A 165 32.19 5.19 8.71
N ASP A 166 32.17 5.52 10.00
CA ASP A 166 33.39 5.85 10.73
C ASP A 166 34.23 4.62 11.04
N LYS A 167 33.61 3.46 11.32
CA LYS A 167 34.30 2.17 11.43
C LYS A 167 34.97 1.77 10.12
N ILE A 168 34.28 1.95 8.99
CA ILE A 168 34.82 1.69 7.65
C ILE A 168 36.04 2.58 7.38
N LYS A 169 35.93 3.89 7.63
CA LYS A 169 37.04 4.84 7.45
C LYS A 169 38.25 4.51 8.32
N ALA A 170 38.02 3.99 9.53
CA ALA A 170 39.07 3.60 10.46
C ALA A 170 39.74 2.26 10.09
N SER A 171 39.11 1.42 9.27
CA SER A 171 39.67 0.14 8.85
C SER A 171 40.59 0.29 7.63
N GLU A 172 41.91 0.28 7.85
CA GLU A 172 42.92 0.36 6.78
C GLU A 172 42.82 -0.81 5.78
N SER A 173 42.31 -1.98 6.20
CA SER A 173 42.15 -3.16 5.33
C SER A 173 41.00 -3.03 4.32
N CYS A 174 39.97 -2.25 4.64
CA CYS A 174 38.77 -2.12 3.80
C CYS A 174 38.97 -1.10 2.66
N MET A 175 39.77 -0.06 2.91
CA MET A 175 40.16 0.94 1.92
C MET A 175 41.08 0.39 0.81
N GLN A 176 41.67 -0.81 1.01
CA GLN A 176 42.62 -1.42 0.07
C GLN A 176 41.96 -2.26 -1.03
N THR A 177 40.68 -2.63 -0.90
CA THR A 177 39.96 -3.32 -1.99
C THR A 177 39.42 -2.29 -2.99
N PRO A 178 39.90 -2.28 -4.26
CA PRO A 178 39.49 -1.30 -5.26
C PRO A 178 37.99 -1.30 -5.52
N THR A 179 37.36 -2.47 -5.41
CA THR A 179 35.90 -2.68 -5.53
C THR A 179 35.11 -2.02 -4.41
N PHE A 180 35.60 -2.08 -3.18
CA PHE A 180 34.94 -1.44 -2.04
C PHE A 180 35.00 0.08 -2.14
N LEU A 181 36.19 0.62 -2.43
CA LEU A 181 36.34 2.06 -2.61
C LEU A 181 35.55 2.55 -3.82
N SER A 182 35.51 1.79 -4.92
CA SER A 182 34.66 2.14 -6.07
C SER A 182 33.17 2.06 -5.74
N CYS A 183 32.69 1.01 -5.05
CA CYS A 183 31.29 0.90 -4.65
C CYS A 183 30.89 1.98 -3.62
N LEU A 184 31.77 2.31 -2.68
CA LEU A 184 31.52 3.34 -1.68
C LEU A 184 31.61 4.75 -2.31
N MET A 185 32.59 5.02 -3.18
CA MET A 185 32.68 6.31 -3.89
C MET A 185 31.55 6.49 -4.90
N GLN A 186 31.11 5.44 -5.59
CA GLN A 186 29.97 5.49 -6.50
C GLN A 186 28.63 5.65 -5.76
N ARG A 187 28.53 5.21 -4.48
CA ARG A 187 27.32 5.31 -3.65
C ARG A 187 27.30 6.47 -2.64
N SER A 188 28.45 7.04 -2.26
CA SER A 188 28.57 8.08 -1.22
C SER A 188 28.88 9.50 -1.72
N MET A 189 29.28 9.68 -2.99
CA MET A 189 29.81 10.96 -3.47
C MET A 189 28.80 11.91 -4.11
N THR A 190 27.49 11.73 -3.97
CA THR A 190 26.53 12.78 -4.33
C THR A 190 25.42 12.95 -3.31
N ASN A 191 25.41 14.12 -2.66
CA ASN A 191 24.21 14.69 -2.02
C ASN A 191 23.15 15.09 -3.07
N GLU A 192 23.47 14.99 -4.36
CA GLU A 192 22.59 15.14 -5.50
C GLU A 192 22.25 13.77 -6.10
N LEU A 193 21.77 12.85 -5.25
CA LEU A 193 21.29 11.53 -5.65
C LEU A 193 19.84 11.60 -6.18
N TRP A 194 19.58 12.58 -7.05
CA TRP A 194 18.32 12.74 -7.78
C TRP A 194 18.37 12.12 -9.18
N ASP A 195 19.56 11.82 -9.70
CA ASP A 195 19.72 11.20 -11.01
C ASP A 195 20.40 9.81 -10.88
N MET A 196 19.72 8.85 -10.26
CA MET A 196 19.91 7.47 -10.75
C MET A 196 19.21 7.46 -12.10
N GLU A 197 19.99 7.73 -13.14
CA GLU A 197 19.53 7.69 -14.51
C GLU A 197 18.76 6.38 -14.73
N CYS A 198 17.54 6.48 -15.25
CA CYS A 198 16.77 5.29 -15.61
C CYS A 198 17.65 4.43 -16.52
N THR A 199 17.94 3.19 -16.14
CA THR A 199 18.84 2.31 -16.92
C THR A 199 18.31 2.03 -18.34
N HIS A 200 17.03 2.35 -18.59
CA HIS A 200 16.43 2.39 -19.93
C HIS A 200 16.76 3.67 -20.69
N CYS A 201 16.73 4.84 -20.04
CA CYS A 201 17.10 6.12 -20.64
C CYS A 201 18.62 6.27 -20.83
N TYR A 202 19.41 5.62 -19.98
CA TYR A 202 20.87 5.65 -19.99
C TYR A 202 21.44 4.24 -19.83
N PRO A 203 21.39 3.41 -20.90
CA PRO A 203 21.86 2.02 -20.88
C PRO A 203 23.39 1.86 -20.71
N HIS A 204 24.14 2.97 -20.60
CA HIS A 204 25.59 2.97 -20.42
C HIS A 204 26.04 3.06 -18.95
N THR A 205 25.12 3.23 -18.01
CA THR A 205 25.44 2.89 -16.61
C THR A 205 25.33 1.38 -16.50
N THR A 206 26.48 0.72 -16.54
CA THR A 206 26.59 -0.73 -16.36
C THR A 206 25.83 -1.12 -15.11
N THR A 207 24.62 -1.66 -15.28
CA THR A 207 24.08 -2.62 -14.33
C THR A 207 25.14 -3.70 -14.23
N TYR A 208 25.84 -3.75 -13.11
CA TYR A 208 26.64 -4.90 -12.71
C TYR A 208 25.67 -6.08 -12.49
N SER A 209 25.15 -6.61 -13.59
CA SER A 209 24.57 -7.95 -13.66
C SER A 209 25.70 -8.88 -14.10
N ASN A 210 26.71 -9.02 -13.25
CA ASN A 210 27.69 -10.10 -13.34
C ASN A 210 27.94 -10.54 -11.90
N GLY A 211 27.52 -11.78 -11.59
CA GLY A 211 27.42 -12.30 -10.25
C GLY A 211 28.68 -12.09 -9.41
N ASN A 212 28.49 -11.50 -8.23
CA ASN A 212 29.25 -11.71 -7.00
C ASN A 212 28.99 -10.65 -5.89
N ASP A 213 28.15 -9.63 -6.12
CA ASP A 213 27.91 -8.61 -5.10
C ASP A 213 26.61 -8.89 -4.32
N ASP A 214 26.73 -9.21 -3.03
CA ASP A 214 25.63 -9.52 -2.08
C ASP A 214 24.72 -8.29 -1.75
N ASP A 215 24.72 -7.22 -2.56
CA ASP A 215 23.91 -6.01 -2.33
C ASP A 215 22.53 -6.07 -3.01
N PHE A 216 21.69 -6.98 -2.51
CA PHE A 216 20.31 -7.18 -2.96
C PHE A 216 19.43 -5.93 -2.85
N ALA A 217 19.72 -5.02 -1.90
CA ALA A 217 18.94 -3.79 -1.73
C ALA A 217 19.14 -2.81 -2.89
N SER A 218 20.35 -2.69 -3.44
CA SER A 218 20.60 -1.90 -4.65
C SER A 218 19.90 -2.48 -5.86
N GLU A 219 20.00 -3.80 -6.05
CA GLU A 219 19.34 -4.49 -7.15
C GLU A 219 17.83 -4.27 -7.09
N PHE A 220 17.23 -4.43 -5.91
CA PHE A 220 15.81 -4.18 -5.67
C PHE A 220 15.38 -2.76 -5.99
N LEU A 221 16.14 -1.75 -5.52
CA LEU A 221 15.88 -0.35 -5.84
C LEU A 221 15.92 -0.08 -7.35
N SER A 222 16.94 -0.61 -8.04
CA SER A 222 17.10 -0.41 -9.48
C SER A 222 15.96 -1.05 -10.28
N THR A 223 15.50 -2.23 -9.87
CA THR A 223 14.37 -2.93 -10.48
C THR A 223 13.08 -2.15 -10.27
N ILE A 224 12.80 -1.67 -9.06
CA ILE A 224 11.64 -0.81 -8.79
C ILE A 224 11.66 0.45 -9.65
N GLN A 225 12.81 1.13 -9.76
CA GLN A 225 12.93 2.35 -10.56
C GLN A 225 12.69 2.09 -12.06
N ARG A 226 13.23 0.99 -12.59
CA ARG A 226 12.96 0.54 -13.97
C ARG A 226 11.48 0.34 -14.21
N LEU A 227 10.81 -0.41 -13.34
CA LEU A 227 9.37 -0.68 -13.47
C LEU A 227 8.55 0.61 -13.41
N GLN A 228 8.88 1.53 -12.50
CA GLN A 228 8.19 2.82 -12.42
C GLN A 228 8.34 3.63 -13.71
N HIS A 229 9.50 3.61 -14.35
CA HIS A 229 9.71 4.28 -15.63
C HIS A 229 8.89 3.62 -16.75
N ILE A 230 8.97 2.29 -16.87
CA ILE A 230 8.21 1.52 -17.87
C ILE A 230 6.71 1.83 -17.76
N ILE A 231 6.16 1.86 -16.55
CA ILE A 231 4.74 2.15 -16.32
C ILE A 231 4.39 3.58 -16.78
N ARG A 232 5.22 4.57 -16.44
CA ARG A 232 4.99 5.97 -16.83
C ARG A 232 5.04 6.18 -18.35
N GLU A 233 5.92 5.47 -19.06
CA GLU A 233 6.04 5.58 -20.52
C GLU A 233 4.93 4.78 -21.25
N ASN A 234 4.57 3.59 -20.74
CA ASN A 234 3.57 2.70 -21.35
C ASN A 234 2.11 3.13 -21.12
N ASP A 235 1.83 4.14 -20.30
CA ASP A 235 0.51 4.79 -20.25
C ASP A 235 0.08 5.37 -21.62
N SER A 236 1.00 5.46 -22.59
CA SER A 236 0.72 5.86 -23.98
C SER A 236 0.47 4.70 -24.97
N ASN A 237 0.88 3.45 -24.66
CA ASN A 237 0.69 2.28 -25.52
C ASN A 237 0.57 1.00 -24.68
N HIS A 238 -0.63 0.39 -24.66
CA HIS A 238 -0.91 -0.87 -23.99
C HIS A 238 -0.17 -2.07 -24.62
N ASN A 239 1.12 -2.25 -24.33
CA ASN A 239 1.83 -3.51 -24.50
C ASN A 239 2.13 -4.11 -23.12
N GLN A 240 1.19 -4.91 -22.61
CA GLN A 240 1.26 -5.55 -21.28
C GLN A 240 2.22 -6.77 -21.22
N ASP A 241 2.79 -7.19 -22.34
CA ASP A 241 3.58 -8.44 -22.44
C ASP A 241 5.01 -8.33 -21.89
N GLU A 242 5.57 -7.11 -21.70
CA GLU A 242 6.91 -6.90 -21.13
C GLU A 242 6.94 -6.76 -19.60
N LEU A 243 5.79 -6.68 -18.93
CA LEU A 243 5.68 -6.49 -17.47
C LEU A 243 5.72 -7.80 -16.65
N HIS A 244 6.07 -8.93 -17.26
CA HIS A 244 6.16 -10.24 -16.60
C HIS A 244 7.46 -10.44 -15.76
N GLU A 245 7.82 -9.48 -14.90
CA GLU A 245 8.86 -9.65 -13.86
C GLU A 245 8.30 -10.13 -12.51
N SER A 246 7.09 -10.68 -12.47
CA SER A 246 6.42 -10.97 -11.18
C SER A 246 7.12 -11.99 -10.28
N PRO A 247 7.69 -13.13 -10.75
CA PRO A 247 8.26 -14.12 -9.83
C PRO A 247 9.61 -13.68 -9.26
N TRP A 248 10.42 -12.99 -10.06
CA TRP A 248 11.77 -12.61 -9.67
C TRP A 248 11.78 -11.43 -8.69
N LEU A 249 10.89 -10.46 -8.87
CA LEU A 249 10.78 -9.34 -7.94
C LEU A 249 10.22 -9.75 -6.57
N GLU A 250 9.32 -10.74 -6.53
CA GLU A 250 8.84 -11.36 -5.28
C GLU A 250 9.99 -12.06 -4.54
N GLU A 251 10.79 -12.87 -5.24
CA GLU A 251 11.98 -13.52 -4.68
C GLU A 251 13.00 -12.51 -4.16
N LEU A 252 13.25 -11.44 -4.93
CA LEU A 252 14.16 -10.37 -4.53
C LEU A 252 13.65 -9.60 -3.30
N PHE A 253 12.34 -9.35 -3.22
CA PHE A 253 11.72 -8.73 -2.04
C PHE A 253 11.91 -9.60 -0.79
N ASP A 254 11.70 -10.91 -0.90
CA ASP A 254 11.89 -11.86 0.21
C ASP A 254 13.37 -11.91 0.67
N ILE A 255 14.31 -11.85 -0.27
CA ILE A 255 15.75 -11.77 0.04
C ILE A 255 16.08 -10.47 0.79
N VAL A 256 15.56 -9.32 0.32
CA VAL A 256 15.74 -8.03 0.98
C VAL A 256 15.13 -8.06 2.39
N GLN A 257 13.92 -8.61 2.54
CA GLN A 257 13.24 -8.77 3.83
C GLN A 257 14.08 -9.58 4.82
N TYR A 258 14.60 -10.74 4.38
CA TYR A 258 15.43 -11.62 5.19
C TYR A 258 16.73 -10.94 5.61
N THR A 259 17.44 -10.34 4.64
CA THR A 259 18.74 -9.70 4.85
C THR A 259 18.60 -8.47 5.77
N ALA A 260 17.59 -7.63 5.55
CA ALA A 260 17.30 -6.49 6.42
C ALA A 260 17.00 -6.94 7.85
N THR A 261 16.20 -8.00 8.02
CA THR A 261 15.89 -8.54 9.36
C THR A 261 17.14 -9.02 10.08
N ALA A 262 18.04 -9.71 9.39
CA ALA A 262 19.30 -10.19 9.97
C ALA A 262 20.21 -9.01 10.37
N VAL A 263 20.44 -8.06 9.45
CA VAL A 263 21.31 -6.90 9.70
C VAL A 263 20.77 -6.03 10.85
N LEU A 264 19.47 -5.75 10.91
CA LEU A 264 18.88 -4.95 11.97
C LEU A 264 18.94 -5.63 13.35
N LYS A 265 18.89 -6.97 13.39
CA LYS A 265 19.07 -7.75 14.63
C LYS A 265 20.51 -7.70 15.11
N ASP A 266 21.47 -7.86 14.20
CA ASP A 266 22.89 -7.75 14.50
C ASP A 266 23.26 -6.36 15.05
N LEU A 267 22.61 -5.31 14.53
CA LEU A 267 22.77 -3.93 15.02
C LEU A 267 21.97 -3.61 16.30
N ASN A 268 21.20 -4.57 16.84
CA ASN A 268 20.33 -4.41 18.00
C ASN A 268 19.23 -3.33 17.87
N ILE A 269 18.87 -2.92 16.64
CA ILE A 269 17.83 -1.89 16.40
C ILE A 269 16.52 -2.48 15.85
N TYR A 270 16.47 -3.79 15.60
CA TYR A 270 15.26 -4.47 15.09
C TYR A 270 14.04 -4.31 16.02
N ASN A 271 14.28 -4.29 17.33
CA ASN A 271 13.22 -4.17 18.33
C ASN A 271 12.68 -2.74 18.49
N ASP A 272 13.37 -1.73 17.95
CA ASP A 272 12.89 -0.35 17.91
C ASP A 272 11.93 -0.10 16.74
N LEU A 273 11.93 -0.99 15.73
CA LEU A 273 10.98 -0.95 14.63
C LEU A 273 9.54 -1.19 15.16
N PRO A 274 8.53 -0.43 14.69
CA PRO A 274 7.14 -0.66 15.05
C PRO A 274 6.72 -2.10 14.82
N THR A 275 5.95 -2.66 15.76
CA THR A 275 5.46 -4.05 15.68
C THR A 275 4.68 -4.33 14.40
N ILE A 276 3.91 -3.33 13.92
CA ILE A 276 3.16 -3.38 12.67
C ILE A 276 4.04 -3.58 11.42
N SER A 277 5.29 -3.13 11.46
CA SER A 277 6.25 -3.17 10.35
C SER A 277 7.13 -4.42 10.36
N ARG A 278 7.29 -5.10 11.50
CA ARG A 278 8.24 -6.24 11.65
C ARG A 278 7.94 -7.43 10.74
N GLY A 279 6.69 -7.60 10.32
CA GLY A 279 6.28 -8.65 9.38
C GLY A 279 6.51 -8.33 7.91
N CYS A 280 6.77 -7.07 7.56
CA CYS A 280 6.94 -6.59 6.18
C CYS A 280 7.82 -5.33 6.21
N ILE A 281 9.13 -5.51 6.27
CA ILE A 281 10.15 -4.46 6.38
C ILE A 281 10.54 -3.89 5.02
N GLY A 282 10.43 -4.71 3.96
CA GLY A 282 10.59 -4.25 2.60
C GLY A 282 9.52 -3.20 2.23
N PHE A 283 9.89 -2.26 1.36
CA PHE A 283 9.00 -1.21 0.88
C PHE A 283 8.81 -1.31 -0.63
N ILE A 284 7.56 -1.35 -1.06
CA ILE A 284 7.15 -1.29 -2.47
C ILE A 284 6.28 -0.04 -2.64
N PRO A 285 6.61 0.86 -3.59
CA PRO A 285 5.78 2.02 -3.92
C PRO A 285 4.35 1.63 -4.35
N ASP A 286 3.36 2.44 -3.98
CA ASP A 286 1.94 2.16 -4.22
C ASP A 286 1.59 1.99 -5.70
N ASN A 287 2.27 2.72 -6.59
CA ASN A 287 2.04 2.65 -8.02
C ASN A 287 2.52 1.33 -8.67
N LEU A 288 3.28 0.51 -7.93
CA LEU A 288 3.71 -0.82 -8.38
C LEU A 288 2.85 -1.95 -7.81
N TYR A 289 1.91 -1.64 -6.91
CA TYR A 289 1.11 -2.64 -6.20
C TYR A 289 0.32 -3.56 -7.15
N GLU A 290 -0.25 -3.01 -8.23
CA GLU A 290 -1.06 -3.79 -9.19
C GLU A 290 -0.22 -4.79 -10.01
N TYR A 291 1.09 -4.55 -10.11
CA TYR A 291 2.03 -5.40 -10.84
C TYR A 291 2.71 -6.44 -9.93
N ILE A 292 2.60 -6.26 -8.62
CA ILE A 292 3.26 -7.11 -7.62
C ILE A 292 2.21 -7.60 -6.64
N SER A 293 1.79 -8.85 -6.81
CA SER A 293 0.89 -9.52 -5.88
C SER A 293 1.65 -9.95 -4.62
N VAL A 294 2.09 -8.99 -3.79
CA VAL A 294 2.71 -9.34 -2.51
C VAL A 294 1.72 -10.22 -1.72
N VAL A 295 2.13 -11.46 -1.45
CA VAL A 295 1.32 -12.46 -0.73
C VAL A 295 1.04 -12.01 0.71
N ALA A 296 1.84 -11.08 1.23
CA ALA A 296 1.64 -10.45 2.53
C ALA A 296 0.25 -9.81 2.64
N THR A 297 -0.42 -10.12 3.75
CA THR A 297 -1.73 -9.55 4.11
C THR A 297 -1.63 -8.04 4.36
N TYR A 298 -0.46 -7.55 4.77
CA TYR A 298 -0.19 -6.15 5.10
C TYR A 298 1.17 -5.68 4.54
N ASP A 299 1.32 -4.37 4.35
CA ASP A 299 2.59 -3.73 3.99
C ASP A 299 3.38 -3.22 5.21
N LEU A 300 4.47 -2.49 4.95
CA LEU A 300 5.32 -1.85 5.95
C LEU A 300 4.56 -0.91 6.91
N PHE A 301 3.49 -0.29 6.44
CA PHE A 301 2.66 0.62 7.24
C PHE A 301 1.44 -0.10 7.86
N GLY A 302 1.33 -1.41 7.68
CA GLY A 302 0.18 -2.20 8.12
C GLY A 302 -1.07 -2.03 7.25
N ARG A 303 -0.96 -1.39 6.08
CA ARG A 303 -2.07 -1.23 5.16
C ARG A 303 -2.43 -2.58 4.57
N THR A 304 -3.72 -2.86 4.59
CA THR A 304 -4.30 -3.99 3.88
C THR A 304 -4.09 -3.85 2.38
N LYS A 305 -4.17 -4.97 1.68
CA LYS A 305 -4.22 -5.00 0.22
C LYS A 305 -5.31 -4.07 -0.36
N LEU A 306 -6.47 -3.97 0.30
CA LEU A 306 -7.55 -3.07 -0.10
C LEU A 306 -7.17 -1.59 0.03
N GLN A 307 -6.55 -1.20 1.16
CA GLN A 307 -6.11 0.19 1.35
C GLN A 307 -5.09 0.62 0.31
N ARG A 308 -4.13 -0.25 -0.03
CA ARG A 308 -3.14 0.05 -1.07
C ARG A 308 -3.78 0.24 -2.44
N ALA A 309 -4.72 -0.63 -2.82
CA ALA A 309 -5.48 -0.48 -4.05
C ALA A 309 -6.25 0.85 -4.07
N LEU A 310 -6.88 1.23 -2.96
CA LEU A 310 -7.59 2.50 -2.87
C LEU A 310 -6.66 3.71 -2.95
N ASP A 311 -5.46 3.64 -2.35
CA ASP A 311 -4.45 4.71 -2.42
C ASP A 311 -3.91 4.85 -3.86
N SER A 312 -3.60 3.74 -4.56
CA SER A 312 -3.00 3.73 -5.90
C SER A 312 -3.94 4.14 -7.03
N THR A 313 -5.23 3.79 -6.94
CA THR A 313 -6.16 4.07 -8.04
C THR A 313 -6.59 5.53 -8.08
N SER A 314 -6.63 6.09 -9.29
CA SER A 314 -7.29 7.38 -9.58
C SER A 314 -8.73 7.20 -10.05
N SER A 315 -9.11 6.00 -10.52
CA SER A 315 -10.45 5.72 -11.04
C SER A 315 -11.48 5.54 -9.92
N THR A 316 -12.69 6.05 -10.17
CA THR A 316 -13.90 5.88 -9.35
C THR A 316 -14.65 4.58 -9.66
N ASP A 317 -14.14 3.74 -10.58
CA ASP A 317 -14.89 2.61 -11.12
C ASP A 317 -15.17 1.54 -10.07
N ALA A 318 -16.39 1.56 -9.54
CA ALA A 318 -16.90 0.57 -8.61
C ALA A 318 -16.72 -0.87 -9.11
N ALA A 319 -16.72 -1.11 -10.42
CA ALA A 319 -16.51 -2.42 -11.02
C ALA A 319 -15.11 -2.98 -10.77
N TYR A 320 -14.07 -2.14 -10.83
CA TYR A 320 -12.69 -2.51 -10.47
C TYR A 320 -12.61 -2.87 -8.98
N PHE A 321 -13.33 -2.15 -8.13
CA PHE A 321 -13.38 -2.45 -6.72
C PHE A 321 -14.19 -3.72 -6.43
N HIS A 322 -15.24 -4.04 -7.19
CA HIS A 322 -16.01 -5.29 -7.00
C HIS A 322 -15.16 -6.52 -7.29
N SER A 323 -14.44 -6.56 -8.42
CA SER A 323 -13.59 -7.71 -8.78
C SER A 323 -12.45 -7.92 -7.77
N ASN A 324 -11.85 -6.83 -7.29
CA ASN A 324 -10.79 -6.89 -6.28
C ASN A 324 -11.34 -7.21 -4.88
N CYS A 325 -12.45 -6.60 -4.46
CA CYS A 325 -13.07 -6.83 -3.14
C CYS A 325 -13.75 -8.20 -2.99
N ASP A 326 -14.09 -8.89 -4.08
CA ASP A 326 -14.63 -10.26 -4.01
C ASP A 326 -13.54 -11.31 -3.78
N SER A 327 -12.30 -11.02 -4.21
CA SER A 327 -11.12 -11.84 -3.90
C SER A 327 -10.50 -11.54 -2.52
N MET A 328 -10.81 -10.36 -1.94
CA MET A 328 -10.22 -9.86 -0.69
C MET A 328 -11.09 -10.25 0.53
N GLN A 329 -10.69 -11.38 1.09
CA GLN A 329 -11.06 -12.05 2.36
C GLN A 329 -11.85 -11.28 3.44
N ARG A 330 -12.78 -12.03 4.05
CA ARG A 330 -13.37 -11.96 5.42
C ARG A 330 -13.57 -10.56 6.01
N SER A 331 -14.81 -10.25 6.39
CA SER A 331 -15.26 -9.00 7.02
C SER A 331 -14.35 -8.42 8.13
N LEU A 332 -13.55 -9.24 8.81
CA LEU A 332 -12.59 -8.82 9.85
C LEU A 332 -11.42 -7.96 9.34
N GLU A 333 -10.95 -8.14 8.10
CA GLU A 333 -9.78 -7.38 7.60
C GLU A 333 -10.14 -5.97 7.12
N ILE A 334 -11.40 -5.75 6.73
CA ILE A 334 -11.89 -4.47 6.20
C ILE A 334 -11.82 -3.35 7.26
N GLY A 335 -12.00 -3.71 8.53
CA GLY A 335 -11.96 -2.77 9.66
C GLY A 335 -10.57 -2.46 10.18
N LYS A 336 -9.50 -3.07 9.66
CA LYS A 336 -8.16 -2.92 10.21
C LYS A 336 -7.59 -1.51 9.97
N GLN A 337 -6.91 -0.98 10.99
CA GLN A 337 -6.23 0.30 10.92
C GLN A 337 -4.77 0.17 10.46
N ASP A 338 -4.31 1.09 9.62
CA ASP A 338 -2.90 1.26 9.27
C ASP A 338 -2.13 2.05 10.37
N MET A 339 -0.84 2.30 10.14
CA MET A 339 0.03 3.08 11.04
C MET A 339 -0.47 4.51 11.33
N LEU A 340 -1.33 5.07 10.46
CA LEU A 340 -1.95 6.39 10.63
C LEU A 340 -3.37 6.29 11.20
N GLY A 341 -3.81 5.09 11.61
CA GLY A 341 -5.15 4.85 12.13
C GLY A 341 -6.23 4.86 11.05
N ARG A 342 -5.87 4.81 9.75
CA ARG A 342 -6.86 4.78 8.67
C ARG A 342 -7.38 3.37 8.48
N THR A 343 -8.67 3.24 8.20
CA THR A 343 -9.29 2.02 7.65
C THR A 343 -9.55 2.20 6.16
N ALA A 344 -9.93 1.13 5.44
CA ALA A 344 -10.33 1.26 4.03
C ALA A 344 -11.50 2.25 3.84
N LEU A 345 -12.41 2.32 4.82
CA LEU A 345 -13.53 3.26 4.80
C LEU A 345 -13.07 4.72 4.90
N HIS A 346 -12.01 5.01 5.67
CA HIS A 346 -11.43 6.35 5.71
C HIS A 346 -10.97 6.80 4.32
N VAL A 347 -10.21 5.95 3.62
CA VAL A 347 -9.66 6.25 2.29
C VAL A 347 -10.80 6.49 1.29
N ALA A 348 -11.84 5.65 1.29
CA ALA A 348 -13.00 5.83 0.43
C ALA A 348 -13.78 7.13 0.72
N CYS A 349 -13.98 7.48 1.99
CA CYS A 349 -14.63 8.74 2.37
C CYS A 349 -13.77 9.97 2.05
N GLN A 350 -12.45 9.88 2.25
CA GLN A 350 -11.48 10.91 1.90
C GLN A 350 -11.48 11.21 0.40
N LYS A 351 -11.54 10.19 -0.45
CA LYS A 351 -11.64 10.32 -1.92
C LYS A 351 -13.06 10.60 -2.41
N ASN A 352 -14.05 10.69 -1.52
CA ASN A 352 -15.48 10.88 -1.84
C ASN A 352 -16.06 9.83 -2.80
N TRP A 353 -15.64 8.56 -2.64
CA TRP A 353 -16.10 7.45 -3.47
C TRP A 353 -17.28 6.73 -2.84
N TYR A 354 -18.50 7.23 -3.10
CA TYR A 354 -19.72 6.73 -2.47
C TYR A 354 -19.96 5.23 -2.66
N GLU A 355 -19.86 4.71 -3.89
CA GLU A 355 -20.14 3.29 -4.15
C GLU A 355 -19.14 2.36 -3.45
N THR A 356 -17.86 2.75 -3.43
CA THR A 356 -16.81 2.04 -2.72
C THR A 356 -17.04 2.09 -1.21
N ALA A 357 -17.38 3.26 -0.65
CA ALA A 357 -17.71 3.40 0.76
C ALA A 357 -18.93 2.55 1.15
N ARG A 358 -19.99 2.54 0.33
CA ARG A 358 -21.20 1.73 0.51
C ARG A 358 -20.87 0.24 0.54
N MET A 359 -20.06 -0.23 -0.41
CA MET A 359 -19.65 -1.63 -0.48
C MET A 359 -18.82 -2.04 0.74
N ILE A 360 -17.81 -1.24 1.10
CA ILE A 360 -16.94 -1.46 2.27
C ILE A 360 -17.78 -1.54 3.54
N TYR A 361 -18.68 -0.57 3.74
CA TYR A 361 -19.57 -0.50 4.90
C TYR A 361 -20.49 -1.71 5.00
N SER A 362 -21.09 -2.12 3.88
CA SER A 362 -21.97 -3.30 3.81
C SER A 362 -21.21 -4.59 4.13
N LYS A 363 -20.04 -4.80 3.52
CA LYS A 363 -19.21 -6.01 3.75
C LYS A 363 -18.61 -6.08 5.16
N SER A 364 -18.34 -4.92 5.78
CA SER A 364 -17.79 -4.85 7.14
C SER A 364 -18.86 -4.81 8.24
N ASN A 365 -20.16 -4.78 7.88
CA ASN A 365 -21.26 -4.52 8.80
C ASN A 365 -21.04 -3.24 9.64
N GLY A 366 -20.49 -2.19 9.03
CA GLY A 366 -20.17 -0.92 9.70
C GLY A 366 -18.91 -0.93 10.56
N MET A 367 -18.16 -2.05 10.63
CA MET A 367 -16.86 -2.08 11.31
C MET A 367 -15.91 -1.05 10.68
N GLY A 368 -15.23 -0.27 11.53
CA GLY A 368 -14.32 0.80 11.11
C GLY A 368 -14.98 2.17 10.91
N ALA A 369 -16.31 2.30 11.04
CA ALA A 369 -17.04 3.57 10.86
C ALA A 369 -16.84 4.59 11.99
N ASN A 370 -16.35 4.14 13.16
CA ASN A 370 -16.08 5.00 14.33
C ASN A 370 -14.62 4.98 14.75
N GLU A 371 -13.76 4.28 14.00
CA GLU A 371 -12.35 4.19 14.36
C GLU A 371 -11.67 5.52 14.08
N PRO A 372 -11.07 6.21 15.07
CA PRO A 372 -10.38 7.46 14.81
C PRO A 372 -8.97 7.22 14.25
N THR A 373 -8.56 8.07 13.31
CA THR A 373 -7.17 8.22 12.87
C THR A 373 -6.27 8.78 13.96
N ILE A 374 -4.97 8.94 13.67
CA ILE A 374 -4.04 9.64 14.57
C ILE A 374 -4.44 11.09 14.91
N TYR A 375 -5.32 11.71 14.11
CA TYR A 375 -5.85 13.06 14.38
C TYR A 375 -7.23 13.06 15.02
N GLY A 376 -7.78 11.89 15.34
CA GLY A 376 -9.14 11.76 15.85
C GLY A 376 -10.22 11.81 14.77
N HIS A 377 -9.86 11.92 13.48
CA HIS A 377 -10.85 11.88 12.41
C HIS A 377 -11.42 10.49 12.23
N VAL A 378 -12.73 10.36 12.31
CA VAL A 378 -13.48 9.20 11.83
C VAL A 378 -13.95 9.42 10.37
N PRO A 379 -14.43 8.39 9.63
CA PRO A 379 -14.88 8.54 8.24
C PRO A 379 -15.94 9.63 8.01
N LEU A 380 -16.80 9.91 9.01
CA LEU A 380 -17.79 10.98 8.92
C LEU A 380 -17.16 12.38 8.77
N HIS A 381 -16.00 12.64 9.40
CA HIS A 381 -15.29 13.91 9.23
C HIS A 381 -14.93 14.15 7.76
N TYR A 382 -14.37 13.14 7.10
CA TYR A 382 -14.01 13.19 5.69
C TYR A 382 -15.23 13.38 4.79
N ALA A 383 -16.32 12.64 5.05
CA ALA A 383 -17.56 12.77 4.29
C ALA A 383 -18.17 14.18 4.40
N ALA A 384 -18.16 14.76 5.60
CA ALA A 384 -18.69 16.09 5.86
C ALA A 384 -17.81 17.19 5.25
N ALA A 385 -16.49 17.06 5.37
CA ALA A 385 -15.52 17.95 4.74
C ALA A 385 -15.61 17.95 3.21
N ASN A 386 -15.95 16.81 2.60
CA ASN A 386 -16.18 16.70 1.16
C ASN A 386 -17.61 17.10 0.73
N GLY A 387 -18.49 17.43 1.67
CA GLY A 387 -19.88 17.77 1.37
C GLY A 387 -20.72 16.59 0.87
N SER A 388 -20.32 15.36 1.16
CA SER A 388 -20.94 14.16 0.62
C SER A 388 -22.15 13.71 1.43
N ILE A 389 -23.33 14.22 1.09
CA ILE A 389 -24.60 13.80 1.72
C ILE A 389 -24.83 12.29 1.62
N PRO A 390 -24.61 11.62 0.47
CA PRO A 390 -24.82 10.17 0.36
C PRO A 390 -23.96 9.36 1.33
N ILE A 391 -22.68 9.72 1.49
CA ILE A 391 -21.79 9.05 2.44
C ILE A 391 -22.17 9.40 3.89
N CYS A 392 -22.54 10.66 4.18
CA CYS A 392 -23.03 11.02 5.50
C CYS A 392 -24.29 10.21 5.89
N LYS A 393 -25.24 10.03 4.96
CA LYS A 393 -26.42 9.17 5.15
C LYS A 393 -26.02 7.72 5.40
N LEU A 394 -25.13 7.16 4.58
CA LEU A 394 -24.65 5.80 4.75
C LEU A 394 -24.10 5.54 6.15
N LEU A 395 -23.29 6.47 6.67
CA LEU A 395 -22.64 6.36 7.98
C LEU A 395 -23.60 6.60 9.15
N LEU A 396 -24.53 7.57 9.04
CA LEU A 396 -25.45 7.97 10.10
C LEU A 396 -26.71 7.12 10.19
N ASP A 397 -27.29 6.71 9.06
CA ASP A 397 -28.57 5.99 9.03
C ASP A 397 -28.42 4.50 9.34
N ASN A 398 -27.22 3.94 9.16
CA ASN A 398 -26.91 2.54 9.47
C ASN A 398 -26.04 2.39 10.74
N ALA A 399 -25.84 3.49 11.46
CA ALA A 399 -25.12 3.54 12.72
C ALA A 399 -25.69 2.52 13.73
N GLY A 400 -24.90 1.48 14.04
CA GLY A 400 -25.21 0.57 15.14
C GLY A 400 -25.11 1.25 16.52
N ILE A 401 -25.40 0.51 17.59
CA ILE A 401 -25.54 0.99 18.98
C ILE A 401 -24.27 1.70 19.54
N SER A 402 -23.08 1.46 18.96
CA SER A 402 -21.79 2.03 19.38
C SER A 402 -21.36 3.27 18.59
N TYR A 403 -22.26 3.88 17.83
CA TYR A 403 -21.96 5.03 16.97
C TYR A 403 -22.04 6.35 17.74
N ASP A 404 -20.90 7.03 17.85
CA ASP A 404 -20.88 8.43 18.27
C ASP A 404 -21.26 9.30 17.06
N PRO A 405 -22.43 9.96 17.09
CA PRO A 405 -22.84 10.84 16.02
C PRO A 405 -22.04 12.13 15.98
N HIS A 406 -21.33 12.49 17.06
CA HIS A 406 -20.66 13.77 17.24
C HIS A 406 -19.19 13.58 17.63
N PRO A 407 -18.45 12.78 16.86
CA PRO A 407 -17.06 12.51 17.17
C PRO A 407 -16.30 13.82 17.07
N LEU A 408 -15.48 14.11 18.08
CA LEU A 408 -14.59 15.26 18.08
C LEU A 408 -13.18 14.81 17.72
N ASP A 409 -12.53 15.56 16.85
CA ASP A 409 -11.13 15.34 16.53
C ASP A 409 -10.19 15.91 17.60
N CYS A 410 -8.87 15.81 17.38
CA CYS A 410 -7.87 16.32 18.32
C CYS A 410 -7.92 17.85 18.53
N LEU A 411 -8.58 18.60 17.64
CA LEU A 411 -8.80 20.05 17.76
C LEU A 411 -10.13 20.38 18.43
N GLY A 412 -10.93 19.37 18.78
CA GLY A 412 -12.28 19.54 19.30
C GLY A 412 -13.31 19.89 18.22
N ASN A 413 -12.99 19.67 16.94
CA ASN A 413 -13.88 19.94 15.82
C ASN A 413 -14.74 18.72 15.51
N SER A 414 -16.01 18.96 15.18
CA SER A 414 -16.95 17.92 14.74
C SER A 414 -17.00 17.80 13.22
N PRO A 415 -17.57 16.72 12.64
CA PRO A 415 -17.81 16.65 11.21
C PRO A 415 -18.64 17.83 10.67
N LEU A 416 -19.62 18.30 11.45
CA LEU A 416 -20.42 19.47 11.11
C LEU A 416 -19.55 20.74 10.99
N PHE A 417 -18.54 20.90 11.84
CA PHE A 417 -17.60 22.01 11.74
C PHE A 417 -16.91 22.04 10.38
N TYR A 418 -16.45 20.90 9.89
CA TYR A 418 -15.79 20.84 8.57
C TYR A 418 -16.75 21.06 7.39
N ALA A 419 -18.00 20.61 7.49
CA ALA A 419 -19.01 20.95 6.48
C ALA A 419 -19.28 22.47 6.41
N VAL A 420 -19.26 23.16 7.56
CA VAL A 420 -19.37 24.63 7.63
C VAL A 420 -18.12 25.30 7.06
N ALA A 421 -16.94 24.88 7.51
CA ALA A 421 -15.66 25.43 7.08
C ALA A 421 -15.48 25.38 5.55
N ASN A 422 -15.93 24.28 4.93
CA ASN A 422 -15.88 24.06 3.48
C ASN A 422 -17.13 24.54 2.73
N LYS A 423 -18.06 25.24 3.41
CA LYS A 423 -19.26 25.87 2.83
C LYS A 423 -20.26 24.89 2.19
N HIS A 424 -20.37 23.68 2.71
CA HIS A 424 -21.31 22.68 2.20
C HIS A 424 -22.71 22.83 2.81
N THR A 425 -23.45 23.86 2.39
CA THR A 425 -24.75 24.26 2.96
C THR A 425 -25.77 23.12 3.07
N GLU A 426 -25.92 22.29 2.03
CA GLU A 426 -26.88 21.17 2.04
C GLU A 426 -26.45 20.05 3.00
N THR A 427 -25.15 19.80 3.11
CA THR A 427 -24.59 18.85 4.08
C THR A 427 -24.75 19.36 5.50
N VAL A 428 -24.58 20.66 5.73
CA VAL A 428 -24.86 21.31 7.01
C VAL A 428 -26.34 21.16 7.39
N LYS A 429 -27.28 21.42 6.48
CA LYS A 429 -28.73 21.19 6.69
C LYS A 429 -29.01 19.74 7.08
N PHE A 430 -28.42 18.79 6.35
CA PHE A 430 -28.60 17.37 6.60
C PHE A 430 -28.04 16.97 7.97
N LEU A 431 -26.78 17.27 8.26
CA LEU A 431 -26.11 16.93 9.51
C LEU A 431 -26.83 17.57 10.71
N LEU A 432 -27.27 18.82 10.61
CA LEU A 432 -28.04 19.46 11.67
C LEU A 432 -29.41 18.82 11.92
N SER A 433 -30.10 18.36 10.87
CA SER A 433 -31.37 17.66 11.05
C SER A 433 -31.18 16.35 11.80
N LYS A 434 -30.06 15.65 11.57
CA LYS A 434 -29.66 14.46 12.33
C LYS A 434 -29.17 14.79 13.74
N TYR A 435 -28.39 15.85 13.90
CA TYR A 435 -27.84 16.29 15.20
C TYR A 435 -28.97 16.57 16.21
N LYS A 436 -30.00 17.34 15.79
CA LYS A 436 -31.13 17.68 16.65
C LYS A 436 -31.93 16.47 17.11
N LEU A 437 -32.08 15.46 16.26
CA LEU A 437 -32.77 14.22 16.60
C LEU A 437 -32.03 13.40 17.67
N ILE A 438 -30.71 13.59 17.81
CA ILE A 438 -29.88 12.71 18.63
C ILE A 438 -29.47 13.37 19.96
N THR A 439 -29.18 14.68 19.99
CA THR A 439 -28.69 15.35 21.23
C THR A 439 -29.72 16.12 22.03
N GLY A 440 -30.89 16.44 21.46
CA GLY A 440 -31.92 17.24 22.13
C GLY A 440 -31.38 18.58 22.66
N ASP A 441 -31.35 19.62 21.83
CA ASP A 441 -31.14 21.06 22.15
C ASP A 441 -29.98 21.50 23.12
N GLN A 442 -29.13 20.60 23.63
CA GLN A 442 -28.20 20.85 24.77
C GLN A 442 -26.82 21.48 24.41
N HIS A 443 -26.60 22.00 23.19
CA HIS A 443 -25.27 22.51 22.78
C HIS A 443 -25.30 23.90 22.11
N SER A 444 -25.67 24.95 22.85
CA SER A 444 -25.61 26.35 22.39
C SER A 444 -24.17 26.84 22.11
N GLU A 445 -23.18 26.37 22.87
CA GLU A 445 -21.77 26.77 22.71
C GLU A 445 -21.12 26.21 21.44
N ALA A 446 -21.46 24.95 21.09
CA ALA A 446 -20.99 24.33 19.84
C ALA A 446 -21.57 25.06 18.62
N LEU A 447 -22.86 25.42 18.66
CA LEU A 447 -23.50 26.22 17.61
C LEU A 447 -22.91 27.62 17.47
N SER A 448 -22.46 28.23 18.58
CA SER A 448 -21.80 29.54 18.56
C SER A 448 -20.44 29.49 17.86
N SER A 449 -19.66 28.44 18.12
CA SER A 449 -18.38 28.20 17.46
C SER A 449 -18.57 27.94 15.94
N LEU A 450 -19.62 27.21 15.57
CA LEU A 450 -19.98 26.96 14.16
C LEU A 450 -20.46 28.24 13.45
N LEU A 451 -21.23 29.09 14.14
CA LEU A 451 -21.66 30.38 13.60
C LEU A 451 -20.47 31.30 13.32
N PHE A 452 -19.51 31.37 14.25
CA PHE A 452 -18.28 32.14 14.05
C PHE A 452 -17.52 31.67 12.80
N GLU A 453 -17.38 30.36 12.64
CA GLU A 453 -16.73 29.77 11.47
C GLU A 453 -17.49 30.05 10.16
N ALA A 454 -18.83 30.03 10.18
CA ALA A 454 -19.66 30.42 9.04
C ALA A 454 -19.45 31.90 8.64
N ILE A 455 -19.24 32.79 9.61
CA ILE A 455 -18.92 34.20 9.37
C ILE A 455 -17.51 34.36 8.82
N ARG A 456 -16.52 33.68 9.41
CA ARG A 456 -15.11 33.69 8.97
C ARG A 456 -14.97 33.24 7.52
N THR A 457 -15.72 32.20 7.16
CA THR A 457 -15.77 31.68 5.79
C THR A 457 -16.60 32.55 4.85
N GLY A 458 -17.52 33.36 5.37
CA GLY A 458 -18.36 34.29 4.60
C GLY A 458 -19.59 33.61 3.98
N SER A 459 -20.12 32.57 4.62
CA SER A 459 -21.23 31.77 4.09
C SER A 459 -22.60 32.30 4.55
N GLU A 460 -23.19 33.21 3.76
CA GLU A 460 -24.48 33.88 4.05
C GLU A 460 -25.60 32.89 4.42
N ASP A 461 -25.78 31.84 3.61
CA ASP A 461 -26.85 30.83 3.81
C ASP A 461 -26.70 30.05 5.12
N ILE A 462 -25.45 29.70 5.47
CA ILE A 462 -25.14 28.94 6.67
C ILE A 462 -25.31 29.82 7.91
N VAL A 463 -24.91 31.09 7.84
CA VAL A 463 -25.17 32.08 8.90
C VAL A 463 -26.67 32.24 9.12
N GLY A 464 -27.44 32.44 8.05
CA GLY A 464 -28.90 32.55 8.14
C GLY A 464 -29.55 31.31 8.76
N LEU A 465 -29.05 30.12 8.41
CA LEU A 465 -29.53 28.86 8.97
C LEU A 465 -29.25 28.75 10.48
N PHE A 466 -28.05 29.07 10.94
CA PHE A 466 -27.70 29.01 12.36
C PHE A 466 -28.47 30.04 13.19
N VAL A 467 -28.67 31.24 12.64
CA VAL A 467 -29.49 32.28 13.22
C VAL A 467 -30.95 31.82 13.41
N GLN A 468 -31.57 31.24 12.37
CA GLN A 468 -32.92 30.69 12.45
C GLN A 468 -33.04 29.56 13.49
N ARG A 469 -31.94 28.85 13.75
CA ARG A 469 -31.85 27.75 14.72
C ARG A 469 -31.54 28.23 16.15
N GLY A 470 -31.44 29.54 16.39
CA GLY A 470 -31.26 30.10 17.72
C GLY A 470 -29.82 30.11 18.23
N ALA A 471 -28.81 30.10 17.34
CA ALA A 471 -27.42 30.28 17.76
C ALA A 471 -27.22 31.61 18.51
N SER A 472 -26.46 31.59 19.60
CA SER A 472 -26.15 32.79 20.37
C SER A 472 -25.21 33.72 19.60
N LEU A 473 -25.60 34.99 19.52
CA LEU A 473 -24.85 36.04 18.80
C LEU A 473 -23.78 36.72 19.67
N TRP A 474 -23.78 36.42 20.97
CA TRP A 474 -23.11 37.23 21.99
C TRP A 474 -21.96 36.51 22.71
N GLN A 475 -21.81 35.19 22.51
CA GLN A 475 -20.78 34.38 23.15
C GLN A 475 -19.83 33.79 22.11
N PHE A 476 -18.53 34.01 22.32
CA PHE A 476 -17.43 33.36 21.63
C PHE A 476 -16.20 33.29 22.55
N LYS A 477 -15.26 32.37 22.31
CA LYS A 477 -14.03 32.25 23.12
C LYS A 477 -13.23 33.56 23.08
N GLY A 478 -13.18 34.27 24.20
CA GLY A 478 -12.41 35.51 24.37
C GLY A 478 -13.28 36.74 24.70
N ALA A 479 -12.75 37.94 24.44
CA ALA A 479 -13.43 39.21 24.68
C ALA A 479 -14.24 39.74 23.47
N GLU A 480 -14.20 39.04 22.33
CA GLU A 480 -14.82 39.47 21.09
C GLU A 480 -16.16 38.75 20.85
N THR A 481 -17.23 39.51 20.62
CA THR A 481 -18.55 38.95 20.27
C THR A 481 -18.62 38.60 18.79
N THR A 482 -19.45 37.61 18.44
CA THR A 482 -19.72 37.21 17.05
C THR A 482 -20.12 38.39 16.16
N LEU A 483 -20.88 39.34 16.73
CA LEU A 483 -21.33 40.57 16.06
C LEU A 483 -20.18 41.58 15.85
N SER A 484 -19.26 41.71 16.82
CA SER A 484 -18.04 42.53 16.65
C SER A 484 -17.15 42.00 15.52
N TYR A 485 -16.97 40.69 15.46
CA TYR A 485 -16.16 40.07 14.42
C TYR A 485 -16.78 40.23 13.02
N ALA A 486 -18.09 40.04 12.90
CA ALA A 486 -18.80 40.28 11.64
C ALA A 486 -18.64 41.73 11.14
N ARG A 487 -18.54 42.71 12.05
CA ARG A 487 -18.28 44.12 11.67
C ARG A 487 -16.88 44.32 11.11
N LYS A 488 -15.90 43.63 11.67
CA LYS A 488 -14.51 43.67 11.18
C LYS A 488 -14.34 42.92 9.85
N SER A 489 -15.09 41.85 9.61
CA SER A 489 -14.97 41.07 8.38
C SER A 489 -15.50 41.79 7.13
N GLY A 490 -16.30 42.85 7.30
CA GLY A 490 -16.75 43.74 6.23
C GLY A 490 -17.81 43.15 5.29
N ASN A 491 -18.39 41.98 5.62
CA ASN A 491 -19.46 41.38 4.82
C ASN A 491 -20.82 41.99 5.21
N SER A 492 -21.27 42.98 4.44
CA SER A 492 -22.50 43.75 4.71
C SER A 492 -23.75 42.87 4.84
N LYS A 493 -23.90 41.85 4.00
CA LYS A 493 -25.07 40.97 4.05
C LYS A 493 -25.12 40.09 5.30
N ILE A 494 -23.96 39.58 5.73
CA ILE A 494 -23.87 38.82 6.98
C ILE A 494 -24.21 39.73 8.17
N LEU A 495 -23.76 40.99 8.14
CA LEU A 495 -24.13 41.99 9.14
C LEU A 495 -25.63 42.24 9.17
N ASP A 496 -26.26 42.45 8.02
CA ASP A 496 -27.72 42.67 7.93
C ASP A 496 -28.50 41.48 8.52
N ILE A 497 -28.07 40.24 8.24
CA ILE A 497 -28.67 39.02 8.80
C ILE A 497 -28.54 38.99 10.32
N LEU A 498 -27.35 39.28 10.85
CA LEU A 498 -27.06 39.23 12.29
C LEU A 498 -27.74 40.37 13.05
N GLU A 499 -27.80 41.58 12.51
CA GLU A 499 -28.46 42.73 13.13
C GLU A 499 -29.99 42.55 13.15
N GLY A 500 -30.58 42.02 12.08
CA GLY A 500 -32.00 41.65 12.06
C GLY A 500 -32.32 40.56 13.10
N ALA A 501 -31.44 39.57 13.27
CA ALA A 501 -31.60 38.52 14.26
C ALA A 501 -31.41 39.00 15.70
N ALA A 502 -30.44 39.88 15.95
CA ALA A 502 -30.19 40.46 17.26
C ALA A 502 -31.40 41.25 17.77
N GLN A 503 -32.08 41.99 16.89
CA GLN A 503 -33.32 42.68 17.22
C GLN A 503 -34.43 41.69 17.61
N GLN A 504 -34.58 40.58 16.87
CA GLN A 504 -35.58 39.55 17.17
C GLN A 504 -35.30 38.83 18.50
N GLN A 505 -34.03 38.51 18.80
CA GLN A 505 -33.62 37.88 20.05
C GLN A 505 -33.78 38.80 21.27
N LEU A 506 -33.50 40.10 21.13
CA LEU A 506 -33.75 41.08 22.21
C LEU A 506 -35.24 41.19 22.52
N VAL A 507 -36.09 41.25 21.48
CA VAL A 507 -37.55 41.35 21.63
C VAL A 507 -38.13 40.07 22.26
N SER A 508 -37.61 38.90 21.92
CA SER A 508 -38.07 37.64 22.53
C SER A 508 -37.62 37.50 23.99
N GLN A 509 -36.40 37.92 24.35
CA GLN A 509 -35.93 37.95 25.74
C GLN A 509 -36.75 38.91 26.61
N LEU A 510 -37.11 40.09 26.07
CA LEU A 510 -37.95 41.06 26.77
C LEU A 510 -39.39 40.55 27.00
N ARG A 511 -39.94 39.75 26.07
CA ARG A 511 -41.29 39.16 26.19
C ARG A 511 -41.38 37.98 27.17
N VAL A 512 -40.27 37.31 27.48
CA VAL A 512 -40.23 36.21 28.46
C VAL A 512 -40.04 36.75 29.89
N ALA A 513 -39.53 37.98 30.02
CA ALA A 513 -39.32 38.65 31.31
C ALA A 513 -40.55 39.44 31.82
N THR A 514 -41.57 39.63 30.98
CA THR A 514 -42.89 40.22 31.30
C THR A 514 -43.94 39.14 31.41
#